data_AF-A0AAN8BZ90-F1
#
_entry.id   AF-A0AAN8BZ90-F1
#
_cell.length_a   1.000
_cell.length_b   1.000
_cell.length_c   1.000
_cell.angle_alpha   90.00
_cell.angle_beta   90.00
_cell.angle_gamma   90.00
#
_symmetry.space_group_name_H-M   'P 1'
#
loop_
_entity.id
_entity.type
_entity.pdbx_description
1 polymer ?
#
loop_
_entity_poly.entity_id
_entity_poly.type
_entity_poly.pdbx_seq_one_letter_code
_entity_poly.pdbx_strand_id
1 'polypeptide(L)'
;MQLCANKLDKKDFFGKSDPFLVFYRSNEDGTFTICHKTEVIKNTLNPVWQPFTIPVRALCNGDFDRTVKVDVYDWDRDGSHDVIGEFTTSYRELSRGQNQFNVYEVLNPKKKGKKKKYINSGTVTLLSFKVESEYTFVDFIRGGTQLNFTVAIDFTASNGNPSQPTSLHYMSPYQMNAYAMALKAVGEIIQDYDSDKLFPAYGFGAKLPPDGKISHGFPLSGDAENPNCVGIEGVLEAYFQSLRTVQLYGPTNFAPVINKVAK
;
A
#
# COMPACT_ATOMS: atom_id res chain seq x y z
N MET A 1 -13.95 -12.49 -2.43
CA MET A 1 -14.71 -13.76 -2.52
C MET A 1 -15.54 -13.93 -1.26
N GLN A 2 -16.73 -14.53 -1.34
CA GLN A 2 -17.57 -14.85 -0.20
C GLN A 2 -18.16 -16.26 -0.36
N LEU A 3 -18.22 -17.03 0.74
CA LEU A 3 -18.80 -18.37 0.74
C LEU A 3 -19.80 -18.53 1.88
N CYS A 4 -20.69 -19.51 1.72
CA CYS A 4 -21.47 -20.06 2.82
C CYS A 4 -21.39 -21.59 2.81
N ALA A 5 -21.77 -22.22 3.92
CA ALA A 5 -22.01 -23.65 3.95
C ALA A 5 -23.43 -23.97 4.39
N ASN A 6 -23.85 -25.21 4.13
CA ASN A 6 -25.17 -25.71 4.45
C ASN A 6 -25.08 -27.16 4.94
N LYS A 7 -25.80 -27.44 6.03
CA LYS A 7 -25.91 -28.76 6.66
C LYS A 7 -24.54 -29.42 6.96
N LEU A 8 -23.60 -28.65 7.49
CA LEU A 8 -22.34 -29.19 7.98
C LEU A 8 -22.57 -30.25 9.07
N ASP A 9 -21.66 -31.22 9.17
CA ASP A 9 -21.69 -32.20 10.26
C ASP A 9 -21.37 -31.53 11.60
N LYS A 10 -22.23 -31.74 12.59
CA LYS A 10 -21.97 -31.37 13.99
C LYS A 10 -20.81 -32.19 14.57
N LYS A 11 -19.82 -31.56 15.21
CA LYS A 11 -18.76 -32.26 15.98
C LYS A 11 -18.83 -32.05 17.48
N ASP A 12 -19.25 -30.86 17.93
CA ASP A 12 -19.40 -30.59 19.37
C ASP A 12 -20.45 -31.47 20.08
N PHE A 13 -20.17 -31.88 21.32
CA PHE A 13 -21.16 -32.60 22.13
C PHE A 13 -22.32 -31.70 22.57
N PHE A 14 -22.01 -30.50 23.06
CA PHE A 14 -22.98 -29.51 23.57
C PHE A 14 -23.05 -28.26 22.70
N GLY A 15 -23.53 -28.41 21.46
CA GLY A 15 -23.69 -27.29 20.53
C GLY A 15 -23.94 -27.74 19.12
N LYS A 16 -23.86 -26.82 18.17
CA LYS A 16 -23.49 -27.09 16.77
C LYS A 16 -22.01 -26.73 16.64
N SER A 17 -21.39 -27.12 15.53
CA SER A 17 -20.03 -26.74 15.21
C SER A 17 -19.80 -25.22 15.16
N ASP A 18 -18.54 -24.85 15.31
CA ASP A 18 -17.92 -23.55 15.14
C ASP A 18 -17.07 -23.53 13.83
N PRO A 19 -17.69 -23.58 12.64
CA PRO A 19 -16.97 -23.83 11.40
C PRO A 19 -16.09 -22.68 10.90
N PHE A 20 -14.94 -23.03 10.33
CA PHE A 20 -14.08 -22.16 9.53
C PHE A 20 -13.45 -22.91 8.34
N LEU A 21 -13.00 -22.15 7.33
CA LEU A 21 -12.34 -22.68 6.14
C LEU A 21 -10.84 -22.39 6.18
N VAL A 22 -10.04 -23.32 5.67
CA VAL A 22 -8.62 -23.11 5.36
C VAL A 22 -8.36 -23.45 3.90
N PHE A 23 -7.86 -22.48 3.16
CA PHE A 23 -7.51 -22.60 1.76
C PHE A 23 -6.03 -22.95 1.63
N TYR A 24 -5.74 -23.93 0.78
CA TYR A 24 -4.40 -24.39 0.47
C TYR A 24 -4.17 -24.39 -1.03
N ARG A 25 -3.02 -23.87 -1.46
CA ARG A 25 -2.51 -24.05 -2.82
C ARG A 25 -1.63 -25.31 -2.88
N SER A 26 -1.81 -26.16 -3.90
CA SER A 26 -0.88 -27.26 -4.16
C SER A 26 0.46 -26.77 -4.71
N ASN A 27 1.55 -27.35 -4.25
CA ASN A 27 2.91 -27.11 -4.73
C ASN A 27 3.31 -28.17 -5.77
N GLU A 28 4.41 -27.94 -6.48
CA GLU A 28 4.90 -28.85 -7.52
C GLU A 28 5.40 -30.20 -6.96
N ASP A 29 5.83 -30.19 -5.70
CA ASP A 29 6.24 -31.38 -4.94
C ASP A 29 5.06 -32.15 -4.34
N GLY A 30 3.81 -31.74 -4.63
CA GLY A 30 2.59 -32.34 -4.11
C GLY A 30 2.24 -31.90 -2.67
N THR A 31 3.04 -31.04 -2.04
CA THR A 31 2.71 -30.46 -0.74
C THR A 31 1.66 -29.36 -0.87
N PHE A 32 1.15 -28.86 0.25
CA PHE A 32 0.15 -27.81 0.30
C PHE A 32 0.64 -26.63 1.14
N THR A 33 0.39 -25.40 0.68
CA THR A 33 0.68 -24.16 1.40
C THR A 33 -0.60 -23.42 1.71
N ILE A 34 -0.80 -23.04 2.97
CA ILE A 34 -1.95 -22.22 3.37
C ILE A 34 -1.88 -20.87 2.67
N CYS A 35 -2.96 -20.49 1.98
CA CYS A 35 -3.09 -19.17 1.37
C CYS A 35 -4.11 -18.29 2.09
N HIS A 36 -5.07 -18.86 2.82
CA HIS A 36 -6.05 -18.10 3.61
C HIS A 36 -6.74 -18.95 4.69
N LYS A 37 -7.22 -18.30 5.75
CA LYS A 37 -8.09 -18.89 6.77
C LYS A 37 -9.21 -17.88 7.08
N THR A 38 -10.45 -18.34 7.05
CA THR A 38 -11.61 -17.49 7.39
C THR A 38 -11.74 -17.31 8.89
N GLU A 39 -12.63 -16.41 9.30
CA GLU A 39 -13.12 -16.36 10.67
C GLU A 39 -13.89 -17.62 11.06
N VAL A 40 -13.99 -17.83 12.37
CA VAL A 40 -14.80 -18.88 13.00
C VAL A 40 -16.21 -18.34 13.23
N ILE A 41 -17.23 -19.05 12.74
CA ILE A 41 -18.63 -18.71 13.02
C ILE A 41 -19.17 -19.70 14.03
N LYS A 42 -19.55 -19.21 15.21
CA LYS A 42 -19.90 -20.08 16.32
C LYS A 42 -21.30 -20.68 16.20
N ASN A 43 -21.45 -21.92 16.68
CA ASN A 43 -22.69 -22.63 16.93
C ASN A 43 -23.64 -22.63 15.73
N THR A 44 -23.13 -23.01 14.55
CA THR A 44 -23.89 -23.10 13.31
C THR A 44 -23.45 -24.25 12.42
N LEU A 45 -24.41 -24.85 11.70
CA LEU A 45 -24.13 -25.81 10.61
C LEU A 45 -24.32 -25.17 9.23
N ASN A 46 -24.69 -23.88 9.20
CA ASN A 46 -24.94 -23.12 7.98
C ASN A 46 -24.23 -21.75 8.05
N PRO A 47 -22.89 -21.72 8.18
CA PRO A 47 -22.13 -20.49 8.26
C PRO A 47 -22.23 -19.66 6.96
N VAL A 48 -22.22 -18.34 7.11
CA VAL A 48 -21.98 -17.39 6.00
C VAL A 48 -20.76 -16.56 6.40
N TRP A 49 -19.61 -16.84 5.79
CA TRP A 49 -18.37 -16.13 6.10
C TRP A 49 -18.37 -14.73 5.49
N GLN A 50 -17.64 -13.81 6.12
CA GLN A 50 -17.42 -12.47 5.61
C GLN A 50 -16.68 -12.50 4.28
N PRO A 51 -16.90 -11.52 3.38
CA PRO A 51 -16.08 -11.39 2.19
C PRO A 51 -14.60 -11.23 2.53
N PHE A 52 -13.74 -11.93 1.80
CA PHE A 52 -12.28 -11.88 1.97
C PHE A 52 -11.55 -11.83 0.62
N THR A 53 -10.27 -11.43 0.67
CA THR A 53 -9.40 -11.31 -0.50
C THR A 53 -8.20 -12.23 -0.35
N ILE A 54 -7.86 -12.94 -1.44
CA ILE A 54 -6.64 -13.73 -1.55
C ILE A 54 -5.87 -13.21 -2.78
N PRO A 55 -4.59 -12.84 -2.65
CA PRO A 55 -3.78 -12.52 -3.82
C PRO A 55 -3.78 -13.68 -4.82
N VAL A 56 -4.03 -13.41 -6.11
CA VAL A 56 -4.11 -14.46 -7.15
C VAL A 56 -2.83 -15.32 -7.17
N ARG A 57 -1.67 -14.69 -6.97
CA ARG A 57 -0.38 -15.39 -6.85
C ARG A 57 -0.33 -16.35 -5.66
N ALA A 58 -0.92 -16.00 -4.52
CA ALA A 58 -0.98 -16.88 -3.35
C ALA A 58 -1.91 -18.07 -3.60
N LEU A 59 -3.01 -17.86 -4.32
CA LEU A 59 -4.00 -18.90 -4.61
C LEU A 59 -3.52 -19.92 -5.66
N CYS A 60 -2.85 -19.46 -6.72
CA CYS A 60 -2.58 -20.31 -7.89
C CYS A 60 -1.18 -20.16 -8.51
N ASN A 61 -0.40 -19.17 -8.06
CA ASN A 61 0.99 -18.91 -8.51
C ASN A 61 1.18 -18.89 -10.04
N GLY A 62 0.22 -18.32 -10.77
CA GLY A 62 0.27 -18.20 -12.24
C GLY A 62 -0.34 -19.37 -13.01
N ASP A 63 -0.59 -20.50 -12.37
CA ASP A 63 -1.30 -21.64 -12.97
C ASP A 63 -2.77 -21.63 -12.52
N PHE A 64 -3.66 -21.21 -13.42
CA PHE A 64 -5.08 -21.03 -13.11
C PHE A 64 -5.85 -22.33 -12.90
N ASP A 65 -5.29 -23.46 -13.31
CA ASP A 65 -5.87 -24.79 -13.14
C ASP A 65 -5.28 -25.52 -11.92
N ARG A 66 -4.31 -24.92 -11.25
CA ARG A 66 -3.70 -25.44 -10.02
C ARG A 66 -4.74 -25.74 -8.95
N THR A 67 -4.63 -26.92 -8.35
CA THR A 67 -5.52 -27.39 -7.30
C THR A 67 -5.46 -26.48 -6.07
N VAL A 68 -6.62 -25.97 -5.70
CA VAL A 68 -6.89 -25.31 -4.43
C VAL A 68 -7.67 -26.28 -3.58
N LYS A 69 -7.09 -26.74 -2.47
CA LYS A 69 -7.76 -27.57 -1.47
C LYS A 69 -8.36 -26.68 -0.40
N VAL A 70 -9.60 -26.95 -0.01
CA VAL A 70 -10.28 -26.22 1.05
C VAL A 70 -10.72 -27.19 2.12
N ASP A 71 -10.18 -27.02 3.32
CA ASP A 71 -10.54 -27.83 4.48
C ASP A 71 -11.58 -27.06 5.30
N VAL A 72 -12.62 -27.78 5.72
CA VAL A 72 -13.67 -27.30 6.60
C VAL A 72 -13.40 -27.91 7.97
N TYR A 73 -13.17 -27.05 8.95
CA TYR A 73 -12.86 -27.44 10.32
C TYR A 73 -13.96 -26.99 11.28
N ASP A 74 -14.10 -27.71 12.37
CA ASP A 74 -14.75 -27.28 13.60
C ASP A 74 -13.68 -26.67 14.52
N TRP A 75 -13.95 -25.50 15.09
CA TRP A 75 -13.00 -24.86 15.99
C TRP A 75 -13.15 -25.41 17.41
N ASP A 76 -12.03 -25.89 17.94
CA ASP A 76 -11.90 -26.39 19.31
C ASP A 76 -10.98 -25.49 20.15
N ARG A 77 -11.34 -25.26 21.41
CA ARG A 77 -10.62 -24.36 22.32
C ARG A 77 -9.20 -24.78 22.65
N ASP A 78 -8.92 -26.09 22.58
CA ASP A 78 -7.59 -26.65 22.86
C ASP A 78 -6.63 -26.62 21.65
N GLY A 79 -7.12 -26.13 20.49
CA GLY A 79 -6.36 -26.05 19.25
C GLY A 79 -6.39 -27.33 18.41
N SER A 80 -7.02 -28.41 18.88
CA SER A 80 -7.12 -29.69 18.16
C SER A 80 -8.32 -29.76 17.20
N HIS A 81 -8.43 -28.73 16.36
CA HIS A 81 -9.58 -28.49 15.48
C HIS A 81 -10.03 -29.72 14.69
N ASP A 82 -11.30 -30.09 14.88
CA ASP A 82 -11.88 -31.28 14.29
C ASP A 82 -12.18 -31.12 12.78
N VAL A 83 -11.68 -32.04 11.94
CA VAL A 83 -11.96 -32.00 10.50
C VAL A 83 -13.42 -32.36 10.23
N ILE A 84 -14.20 -31.43 9.65
CA ILE A 84 -15.54 -31.68 9.12
C ILE A 84 -15.41 -32.41 7.77
N GLY A 85 -14.61 -31.87 6.86
CA GLY A 85 -14.25 -32.50 5.59
C GLY A 85 -13.46 -31.55 4.70
N GLU A 86 -13.29 -31.90 3.44
CA GLU A 86 -12.52 -31.13 2.46
C GLU A 86 -13.18 -31.18 1.08
N PHE A 87 -12.84 -30.22 0.23
CA PHE A 87 -13.13 -30.23 -1.20
C PHE A 87 -11.98 -29.58 -1.97
N THR A 88 -11.96 -29.75 -3.29
CA THR A 88 -10.97 -29.14 -4.17
C THR A 88 -11.64 -28.30 -5.25
N THR A 89 -10.95 -27.26 -5.68
CA THR A 89 -11.35 -26.42 -6.83
C THR A 89 -10.10 -25.80 -7.47
N SER A 90 -10.26 -24.82 -8.36
CA SER A 90 -9.17 -24.03 -8.94
C SER A 90 -9.57 -22.56 -9.12
N TYR A 91 -8.61 -21.69 -9.40
CA TYR A 91 -8.92 -20.29 -9.76
C TYR A 91 -9.83 -20.22 -10.99
N ARG A 92 -9.61 -21.08 -12.00
CA ARG A 92 -10.46 -21.14 -13.20
C ARG A 92 -11.91 -21.49 -12.88
N GLU A 93 -12.16 -22.38 -11.93
CA GLU A 93 -13.53 -22.72 -11.50
C GLU A 93 -14.16 -21.59 -10.69
N LEU A 94 -13.44 -21.08 -9.68
CA LEU A 94 -13.90 -19.96 -8.83
C LEU A 94 -14.23 -18.71 -9.66
N SER A 95 -13.42 -18.41 -10.68
CA SER A 95 -13.61 -17.25 -11.56
C SER A 95 -14.85 -17.34 -12.46
N ARG A 96 -15.52 -18.50 -12.55
CA ARG A 96 -16.85 -18.61 -13.19
C ARG A 96 -17.97 -17.99 -12.35
N GLY A 97 -17.66 -17.48 -11.16
CA GLY A 97 -18.60 -16.74 -10.31
C GLY A 97 -19.66 -17.61 -9.67
N GLN A 98 -20.76 -17.01 -9.21
CA GLN A 98 -21.85 -17.74 -8.58
C GLN A 98 -22.63 -18.54 -9.65
N ASN A 99 -22.54 -19.86 -9.58
CA ASN A 99 -23.29 -20.76 -10.45
C ASN A 99 -23.42 -22.15 -9.79
N GLN A 100 -24.22 -23.03 -10.39
CA GLN A 100 -24.46 -24.39 -9.88
C GLN A 100 -23.20 -25.27 -9.76
N PHE A 101 -22.12 -24.94 -10.47
CA PHE A 101 -20.85 -25.67 -10.44
C PHE A 101 -19.93 -25.22 -9.30
N ASN A 102 -20.19 -24.06 -8.68
CA ASN A 102 -19.46 -23.59 -7.50
C ASN A 102 -20.23 -23.88 -6.20
N VAL A 103 -20.82 -25.08 -6.17
CA VAL A 103 -21.41 -25.74 -5.00
C VAL A 103 -20.62 -27.03 -4.77
N TYR A 104 -19.86 -27.08 -3.68
CA TYR A 104 -18.93 -28.15 -3.39
C TYR A 104 -19.46 -29.07 -2.31
N GLU A 105 -19.46 -30.37 -2.56
CA GLU A 105 -19.71 -31.35 -1.51
C GLU A 105 -18.51 -31.45 -0.58
N VAL A 106 -18.73 -31.28 0.71
CA VAL A 106 -17.68 -31.40 1.73
C VAL A 106 -17.50 -32.88 2.04
N LEU A 107 -16.34 -33.45 1.69
CA LEU A 107 -16.09 -34.88 1.86
C LEU A 107 -15.14 -35.13 3.03
N ASN A 108 -15.50 -36.06 3.91
CA ASN A 108 -14.65 -36.50 5.00
C ASN A 108 -14.01 -37.86 4.65
N PRO A 109 -12.70 -37.92 4.37
CA PRO A 109 -12.04 -39.17 3.96
C PRO A 109 -12.23 -40.31 4.96
N LYS A 110 -12.19 -40.00 6.28
CA LYS A 110 -12.38 -41.00 7.35
C LYS A 110 -13.80 -41.56 7.36
N LYS A 111 -14.83 -40.73 7.12
CA LYS A 111 -16.23 -41.21 7.04
C LYS A 111 -16.48 -41.99 5.76
N LYS A 112 -15.93 -41.55 4.62
CA LYS A 112 -16.05 -42.23 3.32
C LYS A 112 -15.51 -43.66 3.38
N GLY A 113 -14.38 -43.88 4.05
CA GLY A 113 -13.81 -45.23 4.24
C GLY A 113 -14.58 -46.13 5.22
N LYS A 114 -15.36 -45.57 6.15
CA LYS A 114 -16.01 -46.33 7.23
C LYS A 114 -17.51 -46.57 7.02
N LYS A 115 -18.22 -45.66 6.35
CA LYS A 115 -19.69 -45.67 6.25
C LYS A 115 -20.15 -45.98 4.83
N LYS A 116 -20.79 -47.14 4.64
CA LYS A 116 -21.30 -47.59 3.32
C LYS A 116 -22.31 -46.65 2.65
N LYS A 117 -23.07 -45.84 3.41
CA LYS A 117 -24.07 -44.88 2.90
C LYS A 117 -23.68 -43.41 3.14
N TYR A 118 -22.38 -43.11 3.20
CA TYR A 118 -21.92 -41.73 3.32
C TYR A 118 -22.08 -40.99 1.99
N ILE A 119 -22.70 -39.80 2.04
CA ILE A 119 -22.86 -38.91 0.90
C ILE A 119 -21.82 -37.80 1.00
N ASN A 120 -22.03 -36.87 1.94
CA ASN A 120 -21.13 -35.77 2.24
C ASN A 120 -21.31 -35.31 3.70
N SER A 121 -20.53 -34.32 4.10
CA SER A 121 -20.51 -33.67 5.41
C SER A 121 -21.07 -32.24 5.32
N GLY A 122 -22.04 -32.03 4.43
CA GLY A 122 -22.59 -30.73 4.05
C GLY A 122 -22.05 -30.23 2.71
N THR A 123 -22.42 -29.01 2.35
CA THR A 123 -22.00 -28.36 1.10
C THR A 123 -21.47 -26.95 1.37
N VAL A 124 -20.49 -26.50 0.60
CA VAL A 124 -19.99 -25.12 0.58
C VAL A 124 -20.36 -24.48 -0.76
N THR A 125 -20.92 -23.27 -0.74
CA THR A 125 -21.35 -22.54 -1.94
C THR A 125 -20.59 -21.22 -2.04
N LEU A 126 -20.08 -20.92 -3.24
CA LEU A 126 -19.52 -19.62 -3.58
C LEU A 126 -20.64 -18.60 -3.80
N LEU A 127 -20.75 -17.61 -2.92
CA LEU A 127 -21.75 -16.55 -3.01
C LEU A 127 -21.30 -15.42 -3.94
N SER A 128 -20.02 -15.05 -3.89
CA SER A 128 -19.48 -14.00 -4.76
C SER A 128 -18.00 -14.21 -5.05
N PHE A 129 -17.59 -13.86 -6.27
CA PHE A 129 -16.20 -13.84 -6.69
C PHE A 129 -15.98 -12.63 -7.61
N LYS A 130 -14.98 -11.82 -7.28
CA LYS A 130 -14.57 -10.65 -8.05
C LYS A 130 -13.05 -10.66 -8.12
N VAL A 131 -12.53 -10.39 -9.31
CA VAL A 131 -11.10 -10.17 -9.54
C VAL A 131 -10.91 -8.67 -9.69
N GLU A 132 -10.01 -8.10 -8.89
CA GLU A 132 -9.64 -6.70 -8.96
C GLU A 132 -8.16 -6.62 -9.30
N SER A 133 -7.82 -5.74 -10.24
CA SER A 133 -6.43 -5.42 -10.54
C SER A 133 -5.93 -4.46 -9.47
N GLU A 134 -4.87 -4.87 -8.77
CA GLU A 134 -4.12 -4.00 -7.87
C GLU A 134 -2.91 -3.47 -8.64
N TYR A 135 -2.91 -2.16 -8.91
CA TYR A 135 -1.83 -1.49 -9.62
C TYR A 135 -0.75 -1.08 -8.63
N THR A 136 0.50 -1.43 -8.92
CA THR A 136 1.64 -1.06 -8.10
C THR A 136 2.08 0.37 -8.37
N PHE A 137 2.87 0.96 -7.47
CA PHE A 137 3.53 2.26 -7.73
C PHE A 137 4.24 2.30 -9.09
N VAL A 138 4.93 1.22 -9.46
CA VAL A 138 5.65 1.12 -10.74
C VAL A 138 4.71 1.14 -11.93
N ASP A 139 3.50 0.56 -11.81
CA ASP A 139 2.50 0.58 -12.88
C ASP A 139 2.01 2.01 -13.16
N PHE A 140 1.84 2.83 -12.12
CA PHE A 140 1.50 4.24 -12.28
C PHE A 140 2.61 5.02 -12.99
N ILE A 141 3.87 4.85 -12.57
CA ILE A 141 5.02 5.50 -13.22
C ILE A 141 5.15 5.06 -14.69
N ARG A 142 5.04 3.76 -14.98
CA ARG A 142 5.04 3.23 -16.36
C ARG A 142 3.85 3.73 -17.17
N GLY A 143 2.72 3.98 -16.52
CA GLY A 143 1.53 4.58 -17.10
C GLY A 143 1.67 6.08 -17.41
N GLY A 144 2.81 6.69 -17.14
CA GLY A 144 3.08 8.11 -17.39
C GLY A 144 2.76 9.03 -16.22
N THR A 145 2.50 8.49 -15.02
CA THR A 145 2.39 9.30 -13.80
C THR A 145 3.76 9.90 -13.48
N GLN A 146 3.79 11.21 -13.29
CA GLN A 146 4.98 11.95 -12.89
C GLN A 146 4.86 12.38 -11.44
N LEU A 147 6.00 12.56 -10.76
CA LEU A 147 6.07 13.10 -9.41
C LEU A 147 6.64 14.51 -9.46
N ASN A 148 5.76 15.50 -9.40
CA ASN A 148 6.17 16.90 -9.41
C ASN A 148 6.87 17.24 -8.09
N PHE A 149 8.09 17.78 -8.18
CA PHE A 149 8.87 18.16 -7.02
C PHE A 149 8.88 19.68 -6.83
N THR A 150 8.53 20.14 -5.63
CA THR A 150 8.52 21.56 -5.26
C THR A 150 9.31 21.77 -3.98
N VAL A 151 10.07 22.85 -3.94
CA VAL A 151 10.99 23.18 -2.84
C VAL A 151 10.55 24.47 -2.14
N ALA A 152 10.58 24.45 -0.81
CA ALA A 152 10.33 25.61 0.04
C ALA A 152 11.41 25.69 1.11
N ILE A 153 12.20 26.75 1.12
CA ILE A 153 13.35 26.93 1.99
C ILE A 153 13.08 28.03 3.00
N ASP A 154 13.38 27.74 4.26
CA ASP A 154 13.31 28.70 5.35
C ASP A 154 14.49 29.68 5.25
N PHE A 155 14.22 30.98 5.17
CA PHE A 155 15.21 32.06 5.20
C PHE A 155 15.03 32.96 6.44
N THR A 156 14.54 32.40 7.55
CA THR A 156 14.39 33.14 8.81
C THR A 156 15.72 33.34 9.53
N ALA A 157 15.82 34.41 10.30
CA ALA A 157 16.99 34.85 11.04
C ALA A 157 17.41 33.87 12.14
N SER A 158 16.51 32.98 12.59
CA SER A 158 16.84 31.88 13.51
C SER A 158 17.90 30.92 12.95
N ASN A 159 18.11 30.89 11.62
CA ASN A 159 19.17 30.12 10.98
C ASN A 159 20.56 30.74 11.14
N GLY A 160 20.68 31.95 11.69
CA GLY A 160 21.95 32.67 11.84
C GLY A 160 22.48 33.27 10.53
N ASN A 161 23.51 34.12 10.63
CA ASN A 161 24.09 34.81 9.47
C ASN A 161 24.83 33.81 8.55
N PRO A 162 24.50 33.70 7.24
CA PRO A 162 25.12 32.75 6.31
C PRO A 162 26.64 32.85 6.13
N SER A 163 27.26 33.96 6.54
CA SER A 163 28.72 34.12 6.55
C SER A 163 29.39 33.50 7.80
N GLN A 164 28.61 33.09 8.80
CA GLN A 164 29.13 32.53 10.05
C GLN A 164 29.09 31.00 10.02
N PRO A 165 30.16 30.30 10.44
CA PRO A 165 30.22 28.83 10.46
C PRO A 165 29.15 28.15 11.32
N THR A 166 28.56 28.88 12.27
CA THR A 166 27.48 28.40 13.14
C THR A 166 26.10 28.47 12.50
N SER A 167 25.96 29.11 11.34
CA SER A 167 24.69 29.22 10.63
C SER A 167 24.29 27.91 9.95
N LEU A 168 23.00 27.59 9.98
CA LEU A 168 22.45 26.48 9.20
C LEU A 168 22.50 26.74 7.68
N HIS A 169 22.65 28.01 7.27
CA HIS A 169 22.87 28.42 5.89
C HIS A 169 24.35 28.71 5.56
N TYR A 170 25.29 28.30 6.41
CA TYR A 170 26.70 28.65 6.21
C TYR A 170 27.18 28.32 4.78
N MET A 171 27.70 29.32 4.08
CA MET A 171 28.21 29.19 2.71
C MET A 171 29.69 28.80 2.73
N SER A 172 29.97 27.58 3.19
CA SER A 172 31.33 27.04 3.16
C SER A 172 31.81 26.82 1.71
N PRO A 173 33.06 27.17 1.37
CA PRO A 173 33.62 26.85 0.06
C PRO A 173 33.95 25.36 -0.12
N TYR A 174 33.89 24.54 0.94
CA TYR A 174 34.30 23.14 0.92
C TYR A 174 33.19 22.13 1.22
N GLN A 175 32.09 22.56 1.85
CA GLN A 175 31.04 21.65 2.34
C GLN A 175 29.66 22.25 2.12
N MET A 176 28.70 21.38 1.79
CA MET A 176 27.30 21.76 1.73
C MET A 176 26.74 21.94 3.15
N ASN A 177 25.90 22.95 3.34
CA ASN A 177 25.13 23.11 4.57
C ASN A 177 23.93 22.14 4.64
N ALA A 178 23.25 22.10 5.79
CA ALA A 178 22.17 21.15 6.03
C ALA A 178 21.04 21.24 4.99
N TYR A 179 20.68 22.45 4.56
CA TYR A 179 19.67 22.65 3.51
C TYR A 179 20.15 22.11 2.15
N ALA A 180 21.37 22.47 1.72
CA ALA A 180 21.92 21.99 0.46
C ALA A 180 22.05 20.46 0.42
N MET A 181 22.46 19.83 1.53
CA MET A 181 22.51 18.36 1.65
C MET A 181 21.12 17.74 1.52
N ALA A 182 20.11 18.29 2.20
CA ALA A 182 18.75 17.78 2.13
C ALA A 182 18.14 17.93 0.72
N LEU A 183 18.33 19.09 0.10
CA LEU A 183 17.92 19.35 -1.28
C LEU A 183 18.52 18.32 -2.22
N LYS A 184 19.84 18.13 -2.16
CA LYS A 184 20.54 17.18 -3.01
C LYS A 184 20.07 15.74 -2.79
N ALA A 185 19.99 15.28 -1.54
CA ALA A 185 19.62 13.92 -1.22
C ALA A 185 18.20 13.54 -1.70
N VAL A 186 17.23 14.46 -1.61
CA VAL A 186 15.87 14.22 -2.11
C VAL A 186 15.79 14.44 -3.62
N GLY A 187 16.38 15.54 -4.09
CA GLY A 187 16.35 15.98 -5.48
C GLY A 187 17.03 15.00 -6.45
N GLU A 188 18.14 14.38 -6.06
CA GLU A 188 18.82 13.34 -6.86
C GLU A 188 17.94 12.13 -7.16
N ILE A 189 17.01 11.79 -6.27
CA ILE A 189 16.12 10.65 -6.45
C ILE A 189 14.85 11.08 -7.20
N ILE A 190 14.19 12.14 -6.72
CA ILE A 190 12.86 12.50 -7.22
C ILE A 190 12.89 13.05 -8.64
N GLN A 191 14.00 13.66 -9.07
CA GLN A 191 14.08 14.31 -10.37
C GLN A 191 13.93 13.35 -11.56
N ASP A 192 14.18 12.05 -11.38
CA ASP A 192 14.03 11.06 -12.45
C ASP A 192 12.59 10.59 -12.62
N TYR A 193 11.68 11.02 -11.73
CA TYR A 193 10.24 10.77 -11.80
C TYR A 193 9.47 11.96 -12.40
N ASP A 194 10.18 13.02 -12.81
CA ASP A 194 9.65 14.21 -13.46
C ASP A 194 10.31 14.36 -14.83
N SER A 195 9.51 14.45 -15.90
CA SER A 195 10.03 14.45 -17.26
C SER A 195 10.62 15.79 -17.70
N ASP A 196 10.09 16.91 -17.21
CA ASP A 196 10.58 18.24 -17.57
C ASP A 196 11.69 18.72 -16.62
N LYS A 197 11.75 18.14 -15.41
CA LYS A 197 12.70 18.49 -14.35
C LYS A 197 12.66 19.98 -14.02
N LEU A 198 11.49 20.62 -14.14
CA LEU A 198 11.25 22.01 -13.81
C LEU A 198 10.64 22.10 -12.41
N PHE A 199 11.47 22.43 -11.42
CA PHE A 199 11.07 22.42 -10.01
C PHE A 199 10.75 23.83 -9.52
N PRO A 200 9.49 24.14 -9.16
CA PRO A 200 9.19 25.37 -8.45
C PRO A 200 9.99 25.42 -7.15
N ALA A 201 10.72 26.51 -6.95
CA ALA A 201 11.52 26.68 -5.74
C ALA A 201 11.22 28.03 -5.09
N TYR A 202 10.91 27.99 -3.80
CA TYR A 202 10.50 29.15 -3.02
C TYR A 202 11.33 29.32 -1.76
N GLY A 203 11.50 30.57 -1.35
CA GLY A 203 11.96 30.94 -0.02
C GLY A 203 10.84 31.60 0.80
N PHE A 204 10.95 31.55 2.13
CA PHE A 204 10.03 32.25 3.03
C PHE A 204 10.74 32.80 4.27
N GLY A 205 10.18 33.87 4.84
CA GLY A 205 10.67 34.45 6.10
C GLY A 205 11.86 35.41 5.93
N ALA A 206 12.05 35.99 4.74
CA ALA A 206 13.11 36.94 4.44
C ALA A 206 12.56 38.32 4.05
N LYS A 207 13.39 39.34 4.19
CA LYS A 207 13.18 40.65 3.56
C LYS A 207 13.85 40.68 2.19
N LEU A 208 13.09 41.08 1.17
CA LEU A 208 13.55 41.11 -0.21
C LEU A 208 14.06 42.51 -0.60
N PRO A 209 15.11 42.61 -1.44
CA PRO A 209 15.49 43.87 -2.05
C PRO A 209 14.45 44.32 -3.11
N PRO A 210 14.41 45.63 -3.46
CA PRO A 210 15.19 46.72 -2.87
C PRO A 210 14.51 47.35 -1.64
N ASP A 211 13.22 47.10 -1.41
CA ASP A 211 12.40 47.82 -0.44
C ASP A 211 12.38 47.17 0.96
N GLY A 212 13.00 46.00 1.12
CA GLY A 212 13.08 45.29 2.39
C GLY A 212 11.75 44.70 2.83
N LYS A 213 10.79 44.49 1.91
CA LYS A 213 9.50 43.87 2.23
C LYS A 213 9.69 42.42 2.67
N ILE A 214 8.98 42.06 3.73
CA ILE A 214 8.96 40.69 4.25
C ILE A 214 8.14 39.84 3.28
N SER A 215 8.69 38.70 2.88
CA SER A 215 8.01 37.72 2.05
C SER A 215 8.05 36.33 2.69
N HIS A 216 6.91 35.65 2.61
CA HIS A 216 6.74 34.26 3.06
C HIS A 216 6.49 33.30 1.89
N GLY A 217 6.91 33.65 0.68
CA GLY A 217 6.73 32.80 -0.50
C GLY A 217 7.23 33.45 -1.79
N PHE A 218 8.53 33.77 -1.80
CA PHE A 218 9.20 34.36 -2.96
C PHE A 218 9.87 33.29 -3.81
N PRO A 219 9.86 33.43 -5.14
CA PRO A 219 10.55 32.50 -6.03
C PRO A 219 12.07 32.63 -5.87
N LEU A 220 12.79 31.51 -5.76
CA LEU A 220 14.25 31.52 -5.71
C LEU A 220 14.87 31.83 -7.08
N SER A 221 14.15 31.58 -8.17
CA SER A 221 14.55 31.98 -9.53
C SER A 221 14.64 33.49 -9.72
N GLY A 222 14.04 34.28 -8.80
CA GLY A 222 13.89 35.72 -8.94
C GLY A 222 12.76 36.15 -9.87
N ASP A 223 12.08 35.21 -10.53
CA ASP A 223 10.97 35.47 -11.44
C ASP A 223 9.63 35.08 -10.78
N ALA A 224 8.77 36.09 -10.58
CA ALA A 224 7.47 35.93 -9.95
C ALA A 224 6.47 35.14 -10.81
N GLU A 225 6.62 35.20 -12.12
CA GLU A 225 5.77 34.50 -13.09
C GLU A 225 6.28 33.08 -13.36
N ASN A 226 7.60 32.86 -13.22
CA ASN A 226 8.22 31.55 -13.40
C ASN A 226 9.12 31.14 -12.21
N PRO A 227 8.56 30.43 -11.21
CA PRO A 227 9.31 29.97 -10.05
C PRO A 227 10.21 28.76 -10.34
N ASN A 228 10.20 28.23 -11.55
CA ASN A 228 10.83 26.95 -11.88
C ASN A 228 12.35 27.06 -12.03
N CYS A 229 13.04 26.11 -11.43
CA CYS A 229 14.47 25.88 -11.58
C CYS A 229 14.70 24.60 -12.38
N VAL A 230 15.73 24.57 -13.23
CA VAL A 230 16.07 23.39 -14.04
C VAL A 230 16.87 22.39 -13.20
N GLY A 231 16.24 21.28 -12.85
CA GLY A 231 16.83 20.19 -12.07
C GLY A 231 17.20 20.59 -10.64
N ILE A 232 17.75 19.63 -9.87
CA ILE A 232 18.18 19.91 -8.50
C ILE A 232 19.35 20.89 -8.43
N GLU A 233 20.24 20.86 -9.42
CA GLU A 233 21.38 21.78 -9.51
C GLU A 233 20.90 23.23 -9.70
N GLY A 234 19.86 23.47 -10.52
CA GLY A 234 19.25 24.79 -10.65
C GLY A 234 18.62 25.29 -9.35
N VAL A 235 17.99 24.40 -8.58
CA VAL A 235 17.44 24.75 -7.26
C VAL A 235 18.56 25.12 -6.28
N LEU A 236 19.66 24.36 -6.26
CA LEU A 236 20.83 24.65 -5.42
C LEU A 236 21.47 26.00 -5.78
N GLU A 237 21.64 26.28 -7.07
CA GLU A 237 22.14 27.56 -7.56
C GLU A 237 21.23 28.72 -7.11
N ALA A 238 19.92 28.61 -7.36
CA ALA A 238 18.94 29.61 -6.98
C ALA A 238 18.90 29.85 -5.46
N TYR A 239 19.04 28.80 -4.66
CA TYR A 239 19.16 28.88 -3.21
C TYR A 239 20.39 29.69 -2.77
N PHE A 240 21.58 29.37 -3.29
CA PHE A 240 22.81 30.10 -2.92
C PHE A 240 22.81 31.55 -3.42
N GLN A 241 22.22 31.83 -4.58
CA GLN A 241 22.05 33.21 -5.06
C GLN A 241 21.08 34.00 -4.19
N SER A 242 19.96 33.38 -3.80
CA SER A 242 18.98 34.00 -2.90
C SER A 242 19.61 34.34 -1.55
N LEU A 243 20.44 33.45 -0.97
CA LEU A 243 21.13 33.71 0.29
C LEU A 243 22.06 34.94 0.29
N ARG A 244 22.54 35.35 -0.89
CA ARG A 244 23.42 36.54 -1.03
C ARG A 244 22.64 37.84 -1.18
N THR A 245 21.36 37.75 -1.56
CA THR A 245 20.56 38.91 -1.97
C THR A 245 19.49 39.28 -0.95
N VAL A 246 18.92 38.29 -0.25
CA VAL A 246 17.87 38.53 0.75
C VAL A 246 18.45 38.75 2.14
N GLN A 247 17.69 39.45 2.99
CA GLN A 247 18.01 39.59 4.41
C GLN A 247 17.17 38.60 5.22
N LEU A 248 17.82 37.68 5.94
CA LEU A 248 17.11 36.73 6.81
C LEU A 248 16.29 37.47 7.88
N TYR A 249 15.04 37.07 8.07
CA TYR A 249 14.11 37.77 8.97
C TYR A 249 13.12 36.84 9.67
N GLY A 250 11.83 37.15 9.71
CA GLY A 250 10.83 36.33 10.37
C GLY A 250 9.43 36.93 10.30
N PRO A 251 8.43 36.28 10.90
CA PRO A 251 8.53 34.98 11.58
C PRO A 251 8.59 33.79 10.62
N THR A 252 8.72 32.57 11.15
CA THR A 252 8.53 31.33 10.39
C THR A 252 7.04 31.15 10.09
N ASN A 253 6.65 31.15 8.82
CA ASN A 253 5.26 30.97 8.38
C ASN A 253 5.19 30.19 7.07
N PHE A 254 4.71 28.94 7.14
CA PHE A 254 4.63 28.04 5.99
C PHE A 254 3.36 28.21 5.16
N ALA A 255 2.28 28.75 5.75
CA ALA A 255 0.96 28.78 5.11
C ALA A 255 0.97 29.44 3.72
N PRO A 256 1.69 30.56 3.48
CA PRO A 256 1.69 31.18 2.16
C PRO A 256 2.35 30.31 1.08
N VAL A 257 3.42 29.56 1.39
CA VAL A 257 4.05 28.66 0.41
C VAL A 257 3.15 27.46 0.15
N ILE A 258 2.59 26.83 1.19
CA ILE A 258 1.67 25.70 1.03
C ILE A 258 0.47 26.08 0.15
N ASN A 259 -0.16 27.24 0.41
CA ASN A 259 -1.30 27.72 -0.38
C ASN A 259 -0.93 28.10 -1.82
N LYS A 260 0.35 28.35 -2.11
CA LYS A 260 0.83 28.65 -3.47
C LYS A 260 1.01 27.36 -4.27
N VAL A 261 1.45 26.29 -3.62
CA VAL A 261 1.72 24.98 -4.22
C VAL A 261 0.46 24.11 -4.31
N ALA A 262 -0.48 24.26 -3.39
CA ALA A 262 -1.70 23.46 -3.34
C ALA A 262 -2.80 23.87 -4.36
N LYS A 263 -2.51 24.82 -5.26
CA LYS A 263 -3.43 25.27 -6.31
C LYS A 263 -3.16 24.54 -7.61
#